data_AF-A0AAV8XBN8-F1
#
_entry.id   AF-A0AAV8XBN8-F1
#
_cell.length_a   1.000
_cell.length_b   1.000
_cell.length_c   1.000
_cell.angle_alpha   90.00
_cell.angle_beta   90.00
_cell.angle_gamma   90.00
#
_symmetry.space_group_name_H-M   'P 1'
#
loop_
_entity.id
_entity.type
_entity.pdbx_description
1 polymer ?
#
loop_
_entity_poly.entity_id
_entity_poly.type
_entity_poly.pdbx_seq_one_letter_code
_entity_poly.pdbx_strand_id
1 'polypeptide(L)' 'MHIVDGKHIRMCKPDGSGSTFLNYKSFFSMVLMAVVDADYCFINTDVGAYGASSDFNIFKQSNLCKN' A
#
# COMPACT_ATOMS: atom_id res chain seq x y z
N MET A 1 4.93 3.59 20.61
CA MET A 1 3.77 2.95 19.93
C MET A 1 4.06 3.02 18.44
N HIS A 2 3.93 1.91 17.72
CA HIS A 2 4.11 1.91 16.26
C HIS A 2 2.73 1.88 15.60
N ILE A 3 2.56 2.70 14.57
CA ILE A 3 1.32 2.79 13.78
C ILE A 3 1.61 2.26 12.39
N VAL A 4 0.67 1.50 11.83
CA VAL A 4 0.74 0.98 10.46
C VAL A 4 -0.44 1.54 9.68
N ASP A 5 -0.18 2.14 8.53
CA ASP A 5 -1.22 2.69 7.66
C ASP A 5 -0.86 2.56 6.17
N GLY A 6 -1.90 2.46 5.34
CA GLY A 6 -1.82 2.32 3.89
C GLY A 6 -2.31 3.56 3.16
N LYS A 7 -1.53 4.05 2.19
CA LYS A 7 -1.89 5.20 1.35
C LYS A 7 -1.96 4.83 -0.13
N HIS A 8 -3.13 5.06 -0.74
CA HIS A 8 -3.28 4.98 -2.20
C HIS A 8 -2.57 6.14 -2.88
N ILE A 9 -1.61 5.81 -3.76
CA ILE A 9 -0.94 6.72 -4.68
C ILE A 9 -1.58 6.54 -6.06
N ARG A 10 -2.13 7.62 -6.61
CA ARG A 10 -2.77 7.59 -7.93
C ARG A 10 -1.72 7.39 -9.02
N MET A 11 -2.06 6.60 -10.03
CA MET A 11 -1.20 6.31 -11.17
C MET A 11 -2.00 6.19 -12.46
N CYS A 12 -1.30 6.23 -13.60
CA CYS A 12 -1.85 5.82 -14.88
C CYS A 12 -2.06 4.29 -14.90
N LYS A 13 -3.09 3.82 -15.60
CA LYS A 13 -3.35 2.39 -15.77
C LYS A 13 -2.16 1.73 -16.50
N PRO A 14 -1.49 0.72 -15.92
CA PRO A 14 -0.48 -0.04 -16.63
C PRO A 14 -1.11 -0.90 -17.75
N ASP A 15 -0.38 -1.08 -18.84
CA ASP A 15 -0.84 -1.89 -19.96
C ASP A 15 -1.09 -3.34 -19.53
N GLY A 16 -2.19 -3.93 -20.02
CA GLY A 16 -2.56 -5.31 -19.69
C GLY A 16 -2.96 -5.57 -18.23
N SER A 17 -3.02 -4.56 -17.36
CA SER A 17 -3.27 -4.76 -15.92
C SER A 17 -4.71 -5.11 -15.55
N GLY A 18 -5.65 -5.08 -16.50
CA GLY A 18 -7.07 -5.22 -16.20
C GLY A 18 -7.54 -4.22 -15.13
N SER A 19 -8.06 -4.72 -14.01
CA SER A 19 -8.55 -3.95 -12.86
C SER A 19 -7.69 -4.09 -11.61
N THR A 20 -6.52 -4.72 -11.65
CA THR A 20 -5.70 -5.01 -10.44
C THR A 20 -5.32 -3.75 -9.67
N PHE A 21 -5.04 -2.64 -10.37
CA PHE A 21 -4.74 -1.35 -9.75
C PHE A 21 -5.98 -0.48 -9.53
N LEU A 22 -7.17 -0.88 -9.99
CA LEU A 22 -8.39 -0.09 -9.86
C LEU A 22 -8.92 -0.21 -8.43
N ASN A 23 -8.97 0.90 -7.71
CA ASN A 23 -9.52 0.93 -6.35
C ASN A 23 -11.04 1.17 -6.33
N TYR A 24 -11.62 1.10 -5.15
CA TYR A 24 -13.06 1.32 -4.92
C TYR A 24 -13.55 2.74 -5.25
N LYS A 25 -12.63 3.72 -5.33
CA LYS A 25 -12.94 5.11 -5.74
C LYS A 25 -12.83 5.29 -7.27
N SER A 26 -12.80 4.19 -8.02
CA SER A 26 -12.76 4.18 -9.48
C SER A 26 -11.57 4.91 -10.09
N PHE A 27 -10.40 4.84 -9.43
CA PHE A 27 -9.13 5.28 -10.04
C PHE A 27 -8.02 4.25 -9.86
N PHE A 28 -7.05 4.27 -10.79
CA PHE A 28 -5.89 3.39 -10.71
C PHE A 28 -4.91 3.89 -9.66
N SER A 29 -4.49 3.00 -8.77
CA SER A 29 -3.58 3.31 -7.69
C SER A 29 -2.69 2.12 -7.35
N MET A 30 -1.53 2.44 -6.81
CA MET A 30 -0.70 1.53 -6.03
C MET A 30 -0.75 1.96 -4.56
N VAL A 31 -0.44 1.06 -3.64
CA VAL A 31 -0.44 1.35 -2.21
C VAL A 31 0.99 1.47 -1.69
N LEU A 32 1.22 2.50 -0.87
CA LEU A 32 2.36 2.63 0.03
C LEU A 32 1.89 2.23 1.42
N MET A 33 2.53 1.22 2.00
CA MET A 33 2.32 0.80 3.38
C MET A 33 3.49 1.31 4.22
N ALA A 34 3.22 1.92 5.37
CA ALA A 34 4.26 2.49 6.22
C ALA A 34 4.09 2.11 7.69
N VAL A 35 5.22 1.95 8.39
CA VAL A 35 5.30 1.86 9.85
C VAL A 35 5.93 3.14 10.36
N VAL A 36 5.27 3.79 11.32
CA VAL A 36 5.68 5.08 11.87
C VAL A 36 5.82 4.97 13.39
N ASP A 37 6.83 5.63 13.96
CA ASP A 37 7.02 5.72 15.41
C ASP A 37 6.18 6.85 16.05
N ALA A 38 6.37 7.03 17.36
CA ALA A 38 5.65 8.05 18.13
C ALA A 38 6.08 9.48 17.79
N ASP A 39 7.25 9.65 17.16
CA ASP A 39 7.82 10.94 16.75
C ASP A 39 7.47 11.25 15.28
N TYR A 40 6.52 10.51 14.70
CA TYR A 40 6.08 10.63 13.32
C TYR A 40 7.19 10.34 12.28
N CYS A 41 8.23 9.60 12.67
CA CYS A 41 9.29 9.18 11.75
C CYS A 41 8.94 7.84 11.10
N PHE A 42 9.17 7.75 9.78
CA PHE A 42 9.02 6.49 9.05
C PHE A 42 10.12 5.51 9.48
N ILE A 43 9.72 4.39 10.05
CA ILE A 43 10.62 3.30 10.45
C ILE A 43 10.85 2.36 9.27
N ASN A 44 9.78 2.08 8.52
CA ASN A 44 9.83 1.19 7.37
C ASN A 44 8.67 1.49 6.40
N THR A 45 8.88 1.24 5.12
CA THR A 45 7.89 1.46 4.06
C THR A 45 7.96 0.37 3.02
N ASP A 46 6.81 -0.08 2.52
CA ASP A 46 6.68 -1.01 1.39
C ASP A 46 5.77 -0.37 0.33
N VAL A 47 6.23 -0.35 -0.93
CA VAL A 47 5.58 0.37 -2.03
C VAL A 47 5.44 -0.57 -3.21
N GLY A 48 4.24 -0.64 -3.79
CA GLY A 48 4.02 -1.45 -5.00
C GLY A 48 2.77 -2.31 -4.99
N ALA A 49 2.09 -2.40 -3.86
CA ALA A 49 0.91 -3.23 -3.74
C ALA A 49 -0.25 -2.72 -4.62
N TYR A 50 -1.09 -3.65 -5.07
CA TYR A 50 -2.22 -3.38 -5.94
C TYR A 50 -3.28 -2.50 -5.26
N GLY A 51 -3.77 -1.48 -5.97
CA GLY A 51 -4.82 -0.59 -5.46
C GLY A 51 -6.17 -1.24 -5.17
N ALA A 52 -6.41 -2.47 -5.65
CA ALA A 52 -7.59 -3.25 -5.29
C ALA A 52 -7.44 -4.05 -3.97
N SER A 53 -6.23 -4.11 -3.39
CA SER A 53 -5.95 -4.92 -2.21
C SER A 53 -6.27 -4.17 -0.90
N SER A 54 -6.67 -4.92 0.14
CA SER A 54 -6.90 -4.38 1.48
C SER A 54 -5.61 -4.22 2.28
N ASP A 55 -5.60 -3.28 3.23
CA ASP A 55 -4.41 -3.00 4.06
C ASP A 55 -3.91 -4.24 4.82
N PHE A 56 -4.82 -5.08 5.31
CA PHE A 56 -4.48 -6.34 5.97
C PHE A 56 -3.71 -7.30 5.05
N ASN A 57 -4.17 -7.48 3.82
CA ASN A 57 -3.50 -8.37 2.87
C ASN A 57 -2.16 -7.80 2.43
N ILE A 58 -2.08 -6.48 2.24
CA ILE A 58 -0.84 -5.80 1.88
C ILE A 58 0.19 -5.95 3.02
N PHE A 59 -0.20 -5.68 4.26
CA PHE A 59 0.67 -5.85 5.42
C PHE A 59 1.22 -7.28 5.52
N LYS A 60 0.36 -8.30 5.38
CA LYS A 60 0.77 -9.71 5.43
C LYS A 60 1.76 -10.10 4.31
N GLN A 61 1.65 -9.48 3.14
CA GLN A 61 2.53 -9.75 2.00
C GLN A 61 3.80 -8.88 1.99
N SER A 62 3.75 -7.75 2.69
CA SER A 62 4.85 -6.79 2.77
C SER A 62 6.05 -7.34 3.53
N ASN A 63 7.20 -6.71 3.31
CA ASN A 63 8.40 -6.96 4.13
C ASN A 63 8.27 -6.41 5.55
N LEU A 64 7.14 -5.78 5.91
CA LEU A 64 6.87 -5.28 7.26
C LEU A 64 6.41 -6.39 8.21
N CYS A 65 5.86 -7.49 7.68
CA CYS A 65 5.36 -8.64 8.45
C CYS A 65 6.21 -9.90 8.25
N LYS A 66 7.21 -9.87 7.36
CA LYS A 66 8.11 -11.00 7.10
C LYS A 66 9.37 -10.83 7.94
N ASN A 67 9.69 -11.84 8.73
CA ASN A 67 10.87 -11.91 9.60
C ASN A 67 12.18 -11.89 8.80
#